data_AF-A0A955MEL1-F1
#
_entry.id   AF-A0A955MEL1-F1
#
_cell.length_a   1.000
_cell.length_b   1.000
_cell.length_c   1.000
_cell.angle_alpha   90.00
_cell.angle_beta   90.00
_cell.angle_gamma   90.00
#
_symmetry.space_group_name_H-M   'P 1'
#
loop_
_entity.id
_entity.type
_entity.pdbx_description
1 polymer ?
#
loop_
_entity_poly.entity_id
_entity_poly.type
_entity_poly.pdbx_seq_one_letter_code
_entity_poly.pdbx_strand_id
1 'polypeptide(L)'
;MSYNSTSTLDIKVQKRNGQVVAFNEARIKKAIGNAFKEQRNLPREVDLSIETVQNVNQIYECVLFVLQERSLNKEHLTVEEIQDEVIRQLYENGFKETGELYANYRKQHAARRSLFELYTTTKRDGKVVSFKSEKITSAIAKVFRACNNGILTEELLEKSHQISDSVVSEIRILWPNGKCIHIEEIQDLVEKALMKSGYHDVARRFILYREERARSRRERIQTELNSDSYVWAKNIFYETKEGDERPLNLEEIRFQIETCCQGLENVSSEKVLEESIKNYFHGITEEKIALSNIMAARSFIEIEP
;
A
#
# COMPACT_ATOMS: atom_id res chain seq x y z
N MET A 1 25.77 -32.13 40.23
CA MET A 1 25.69 -32.76 38.89
C MET A 1 25.43 -31.66 37.89
N SER A 2 26.48 -31.30 37.14
CA SER A 2 26.47 -30.22 36.18
C SER A 2 25.54 -30.58 35.03
N TYR A 3 24.49 -29.78 34.82
CA TYR A 3 23.66 -29.88 33.62
C TYR A 3 24.53 -29.46 32.44
N ASN A 4 25.02 -30.47 31.71
CA ASN A 4 25.67 -30.28 30.43
C ASN A 4 24.77 -29.45 29.54
N SER A 5 25.34 -28.40 28.98
CA SER A 5 24.84 -27.63 27.85
C SER A 5 24.32 -28.59 26.78
N THR A 6 23.01 -28.84 26.77
CA THR A 6 22.34 -29.62 25.74
C THR A 6 22.54 -28.86 24.45
N SER A 7 23.50 -29.37 23.67
CA SER A 7 23.74 -28.96 22.30
C SER A 7 22.39 -28.91 21.62
N THR A 8 22.01 -27.73 21.12
CA THR A 8 20.93 -27.59 20.15
C THR A 8 21.28 -28.51 18.99
N LEU A 9 20.81 -29.76 19.08
CA LEU A 9 20.90 -30.73 17.99
C LEU A 9 20.33 -30.05 16.75
N ASP A 10 20.89 -30.43 15.61
CA ASP A 10 20.81 -29.84 14.29
C ASP A 10 19.39 -29.90 13.69
N ILE A 11 18.39 -29.41 14.44
CA ILE A 11 16.98 -29.43 14.08
C ILE A 11 16.81 -28.50 12.90
N LYS A 12 16.44 -29.08 11.76
CA LYS A 12 16.15 -28.36 10.53
C LYS A 12 14.66 -28.06 10.44
N VAL A 13 14.32 -26.81 10.21
CA VAL A 13 12.94 -26.33 10.09
C VAL A 13 12.68 -25.87 8.67
N GLN A 14 11.75 -26.52 7.99
CA GLN A 14 11.24 -26.07 6.70
C GLN A 14 10.23 -24.93 6.91
N LYS A 15 10.63 -23.73 6.54
CA LYS A 15 9.75 -22.56 6.47
C LYS A 15 8.68 -22.76 5.40
N ARG A 16 7.60 -22.00 5.55
CA ARG A 16 6.43 -22.03 4.66
C ARG A 16 6.70 -21.57 3.21
N ASN A 17 7.85 -20.95 2.96
CA ASN A 17 8.34 -20.61 1.61
C ASN A 17 9.25 -21.71 1.03
N GLY A 18 9.31 -22.90 1.64
CA GLY A 18 10.15 -24.03 1.23
C GLY A 18 11.60 -23.97 1.74
N GLN A 19 12.05 -22.85 2.30
CA GLN A 19 13.44 -22.72 2.79
C GLN A 19 13.65 -23.52 4.08
N VAL A 20 14.69 -24.35 4.09
CA VAL A 20 15.12 -25.06 5.31
C VAL A 20 16.10 -24.18 6.07
N VAL A 21 15.81 -23.92 7.34
CA VAL A 21 16.66 -23.12 8.24
C VAL A 21 16.93 -23.88 9.53
N ALA A 22 18.02 -23.53 10.21
CA ALA A 22 18.26 -24.01 11.56
C ALA A 22 17.14 -23.55 12.52
N PHE A 23 16.79 -24.41 13.45
CA PHE A 23 15.88 -24.12 14.53
C PHE A 23 16.36 -22.92 15.36
N ASN A 24 15.43 -22.01 15.69
CA ASN A 24 15.74 -20.82 16.48
C ASN A 24 14.84 -20.78 17.70
N GLU A 25 15.45 -21.04 18.86
CA GLU A 25 14.77 -21.10 20.15
C GLU A 25 14.06 -19.80 20.53
N ALA A 26 14.67 -18.64 20.25
CA ALA A 26 14.16 -17.35 20.63
C ALA A 26 12.81 -17.07 19.95
N ARG A 27 12.57 -17.63 18.75
CA ARG A 27 11.29 -17.46 18.05
C ARG A 27 10.15 -18.17 18.76
N ILE A 28 10.39 -19.35 19.32
CA ILE A 28 9.36 -20.11 20.05
C ILE A 28 9.09 -19.46 21.41
N LYS A 29 10.16 -19.19 22.18
CA LYS A 29 10.05 -18.48 23.48
C LYS A 29 9.31 -17.16 23.33
N LYS A 30 9.60 -16.38 22.30
CA LYS A 30 8.89 -15.13 21.99
C LYS A 30 7.43 -15.35 21.61
N ALA A 31 7.12 -16.39 20.83
CA ALA A 31 5.74 -16.70 20.44
C ALA A 31 4.88 -17.11 21.65
N ILE A 32 5.39 -17.99 22.50
CA ILE A 32 4.72 -18.42 23.75
C ILE A 32 4.58 -17.21 24.69
N GLY A 33 5.66 -16.44 24.88
CA GLY A 33 5.65 -15.24 25.72
C GLY A 33 4.64 -14.20 25.26
N ASN A 34 4.48 -13.99 23.95
CA ASN A 34 3.45 -13.09 23.42
C ASN A 34 2.03 -13.56 23.76
N ALA A 35 1.75 -14.86 23.74
CA ALA A 35 0.43 -15.38 24.13
C ALA A 35 0.15 -15.17 25.62
N PHE A 36 1.15 -15.33 26.50
CA PHE A 36 1.00 -14.98 27.91
C PHE A 36 0.79 -13.48 28.15
N LYS A 37 1.47 -12.62 27.37
CA LYS A 37 1.22 -11.16 27.43
C LYS A 37 -0.22 -10.85 27.02
N GLU A 38 -0.71 -11.48 25.96
CA GLU A 38 -2.07 -11.28 25.45
C GLU A 38 -3.12 -11.70 26.48
N GLN A 39 -2.93 -12.83 27.17
CA GLN A 39 -3.81 -13.25 28.26
C GLN A 39 -3.89 -12.23 29.40
N ARG A 40 -2.78 -11.54 29.71
CA ARG A 40 -2.71 -10.52 30.75
C ARG A 40 -3.01 -9.10 30.23
N ASN A 41 -3.44 -8.95 28.97
CA ASN A 41 -3.62 -7.66 28.30
C ASN A 41 -2.39 -6.73 28.39
N LEU A 42 -1.18 -7.31 28.36
CA LEU A 42 0.06 -6.56 28.41
C LEU A 42 0.54 -6.17 27.01
N PRO A 43 1.02 -4.93 26.81
CA PRO A 43 1.66 -4.53 25.56
C PRO A 43 2.86 -5.43 25.24
N ARG A 44 3.10 -5.65 23.94
CA ARG A 44 4.17 -6.57 23.47
C ARG A 44 5.58 -6.14 23.88
N GLU A 45 5.77 -4.88 24.21
CA GLU A 45 7.03 -4.23 24.59
C GLU A 45 7.36 -4.39 26.09
N VAL A 46 6.39 -4.78 26.92
CA VAL A 46 6.60 -4.92 28.37
C VAL A 46 7.31 -6.23 28.70
N ASP A 47 8.28 -6.18 29.61
CA ASP A 47 8.97 -7.38 30.08
C ASP A 47 8.04 -8.32 30.85
N LEU A 48 8.26 -9.63 30.69
CA LEU A 48 7.47 -10.66 31.35
C LEU A 48 7.83 -10.77 32.84
N SER A 49 6.86 -11.10 33.69
CA SER A 49 7.16 -11.43 35.09
C SER A 49 8.05 -12.67 35.17
N ILE A 50 8.89 -12.76 36.21
CA ILE A 50 9.83 -13.86 36.43
C ILE A 50 9.11 -15.22 36.35
N GLU A 51 7.94 -15.33 36.99
CA GLU A 51 7.08 -16.52 36.95
C GLU A 51 6.64 -16.87 35.52
N THR A 52 6.26 -15.87 34.71
CA THR A 52 5.83 -16.12 33.33
C THR A 52 7.00 -16.56 32.45
N VAL A 53 8.20 -16.01 32.68
CA VAL A 53 9.41 -16.46 31.99
C VAL A 53 9.74 -17.91 32.35
N GLN A 54 9.57 -18.31 33.61
CA GLN A 54 9.74 -19.70 34.05
C GLN A 54 8.73 -20.62 33.35
N ASN A 55 7.44 -20.25 33.31
CA ASN A 55 6.41 -21.02 32.61
C ASN A 55 6.72 -21.16 31.11
N VAL A 56 7.13 -20.07 30.45
CA VAL A 56 7.53 -20.08 29.03
C VAL A 56 8.71 -21.02 28.80
N ASN A 57 9.74 -20.98 29.66
CA ASN A 57 10.89 -21.86 29.55
C ASN A 57 10.50 -23.33 29.79
N GLN A 58 9.66 -23.62 30.77
CA GLN A 58 9.16 -24.98 31.02
C GLN A 58 8.43 -25.54 29.80
N ILE A 59 7.48 -24.79 29.23
CA ILE A 59 6.75 -25.21 28.02
C ILE A 59 7.74 -25.39 26.86
N TYR A 60 8.70 -24.47 26.71
CA TYR A 60 9.72 -24.56 25.67
C TYR A 60 10.57 -25.84 25.79
N GLU A 61 11.01 -26.23 26.99
CA GLU A 61 11.78 -27.46 27.20
C GLU A 61 10.96 -28.70 26.83
N CYS A 62 9.67 -28.74 27.19
CA CYS A 62 8.76 -29.81 26.79
C CYS A 62 8.60 -29.89 25.26
N VAL A 63 8.41 -28.74 24.60
CA VAL A 63 8.35 -28.67 23.14
C VAL A 63 9.67 -29.16 22.52
N LEU A 64 10.81 -28.71 23.04
CA LEU A 64 12.12 -29.07 22.52
C LEU A 64 12.37 -30.58 22.59
N PHE A 65 12.00 -31.20 23.70
CA PHE A 65 12.13 -32.65 23.89
C PHE A 65 11.37 -33.43 22.80
N VAL A 66 10.10 -33.09 22.56
CA VAL A 66 9.28 -33.76 21.54
C VAL A 66 9.80 -33.48 20.13
N LEU A 67 10.25 -32.25 19.85
CA LEU A 67 10.81 -31.91 18.54
C LEU A 67 12.13 -32.63 18.26
N GLN A 68 12.98 -32.83 19.27
CA GLN A 68 14.21 -33.61 19.14
C GLN A 68 13.90 -35.06 18.75
N GLU A 69 12.95 -35.69 19.44
CA GLU A 69 12.53 -37.07 19.13
C GLU A 69 11.99 -37.19 17.69
N ARG A 70 11.17 -36.23 17.25
CA ARG A 70 10.64 -36.21 15.87
C ARG A 70 11.70 -35.92 14.83
N SER A 71 12.71 -35.11 15.15
CA SER A 71 13.83 -34.78 14.25
C SER A 71 14.74 -35.98 13.98
N LEU A 72 14.70 -37.04 14.80
CA LEU A 72 15.43 -38.29 14.52
C LEU A 72 14.77 -39.07 13.37
N ASN A 73 13.46 -38.90 13.18
CA ASN A 73 12.67 -39.66 12.21
C ASN A 73 12.37 -38.87 10.91
N LYS A 74 12.76 -37.59 10.84
CA LYS A 74 12.49 -36.71 9.69
C LYS A 74 13.69 -35.82 9.38
N GLU A 75 13.97 -35.62 8.09
CA GLU A 75 15.06 -34.75 7.63
C GLU A 75 14.83 -33.27 7.98
N HIS A 76 13.57 -32.83 8.01
CA HIS A 76 13.17 -31.50 8.44
C HIS A 76 11.76 -31.49 9.04
N LEU A 77 11.55 -30.63 10.04
CA LEU A 77 10.26 -30.35 10.64
C LEU A 77 9.61 -29.14 9.98
N THR A 78 8.31 -29.17 9.76
CA THR A 78 7.58 -28.02 9.23
C THR A 78 7.27 -27.01 10.34
N VAL A 79 7.11 -25.74 9.96
CA VAL A 79 6.67 -24.71 10.92
C VAL A 79 5.30 -25.06 11.53
N GLU A 80 4.39 -25.71 10.79
CA GLU A 80 3.08 -26.06 11.33
C GLU A 80 3.18 -27.14 12.43
N GLU A 81 4.01 -28.16 12.25
CA GLU A 81 4.24 -29.20 13.27
C GLU A 81 4.79 -28.62 14.58
N ILE A 82 5.69 -27.65 14.48
CA ILE A 82 6.23 -26.95 15.66
C ILE A 82 5.12 -26.16 16.36
N GLN A 83 4.25 -25.51 15.60
CA GLN A 83 3.13 -24.72 16.16
C GLN A 83 2.08 -25.62 16.80
N ASP A 84 1.77 -26.77 16.18
CA ASP A 84 0.87 -27.77 16.74
C ASP A 84 1.42 -28.32 18.07
N GLU A 85 2.73 -28.57 18.13
CA GLU A 85 3.37 -29.03 19.36
C GLU A 85 3.35 -27.97 20.47
N VAL A 86 3.58 -26.70 20.14
CA VAL A 86 3.47 -25.59 21.11
C VAL A 86 2.06 -25.52 21.69
N ILE A 87 1.03 -25.63 20.85
CA ILE A 87 -0.37 -25.64 21.31
C ILE A 87 -0.60 -26.84 22.23
N ARG A 88 -0.19 -28.05 21.80
CA ARG A 88 -0.33 -29.26 22.61
C ARG A 88 0.30 -29.09 24.00
N GLN A 89 1.53 -28.59 24.08
CA GLN A 89 2.24 -28.39 25.33
C GLN A 89 1.59 -27.30 26.21
N LEU A 90 1.00 -26.26 25.63
CA LEU A 90 0.21 -25.28 26.39
C LEU A 90 -1.02 -25.93 27.07
N TYR A 91 -1.72 -26.84 26.37
CA TYR A 91 -2.86 -27.55 26.94
C TYR A 91 -2.45 -28.59 27.99
N GLU A 92 -1.39 -29.37 27.72
CA GLU A 92 -0.89 -30.42 28.63
C GLU A 92 -0.33 -29.84 29.94
N ASN A 93 0.29 -28.65 29.89
CA ASN A 93 0.79 -27.94 31.07
C ASN A 93 -0.29 -27.10 31.80
N GLY A 94 -1.57 -27.23 31.41
CA GLY A 94 -2.70 -26.58 32.10
C GLY A 94 -2.97 -25.13 31.70
N PHE A 95 -2.21 -24.56 30.76
CA PHE A 95 -2.37 -23.19 30.25
C PHE A 95 -3.42 -23.11 29.13
N LYS A 96 -4.64 -23.57 29.41
CA LYS A 96 -5.73 -23.67 28.41
C LYS A 96 -6.07 -22.32 27.77
N GLU A 97 -6.26 -21.27 28.57
CA GLU A 97 -6.57 -19.92 28.07
C GLU A 97 -5.47 -19.39 27.13
N THR A 98 -4.20 -19.55 27.54
CA THR A 98 -3.05 -19.15 26.71
C THR A 98 -2.99 -19.95 25.42
N GLY A 99 -3.29 -21.26 25.48
CA GLY A 99 -3.40 -22.16 24.33
C GLY A 99 -4.49 -21.74 23.35
N GLU A 100 -5.66 -21.37 23.84
CA GLU A 100 -6.78 -20.87 23.02
C GLU A 100 -6.42 -19.54 22.33
N LEU A 101 -5.82 -18.60 23.06
CA LEU A 101 -5.34 -17.33 22.48
C LEU A 101 -4.29 -17.57 21.40
N TYR A 102 -3.33 -18.46 21.64
CA TYR A 102 -2.31 -18.83 20.65
C TYR A 102 -2.93 -19.46 19.40
N ALA A 103 -3.88 -20.39 19.57
CA ALA A 103 -4.58 -21.06 18.48
C ALA A 103 -5.41 -20.08 17.64
N ASN A 104 -6.13 -19.17 18.30
CA ASN A 104 -6.90 -18.11 17.64
C ASN A 104 -5.98 -17.16 16.85
N TYR A 105 -4.88 -16.71 17.46
CA TYR A 105 -3.88 -15.89 16.80
C TYR A 105 -3.33 -16.59 15.55
N ARG A 106 -2.94 -17.87 15.65
CA ARG A 106 -2.47 -18.68 14.51
C ARG A 106 -3.53 -18.77 13.41
N LYS A 107 -4.79 -19.03 13.76
CA LYS A 107 -5.91 -19.13 12.80
C LYS A 107 -6.13 -17.83 12.05
N GLN A 108 -6.13 -16.70 12.75
CA GLN A 108 -6.24 -15.37 12.15
C GLN A 108 -5.05 -15.08 11.22
N HIS A 109 -3.82 -15.41 11.65
CA HIS A 109 -2.63 -15.24 10.83
C HIS A 109 -2.55 -16.19 9.62
N ALA A 110 -3.12 -17.41 9.71
CA ALA A 110 -3.27 -18.31 8.58
C ALA A 110 -4.28 -17.76 7.57
N ALA A 111 -5.43 -17.26 8.04
CA ALA A 111 -6.42 -16.62 7.19
C ALA A 111 -5.86 -15.38 6.48
N ARG A 112 -5.11 -14.51 7.18
CA ARG A 112 -4.42 -13.35 6.57
C ARG A 112 -3.39 -13.78 5.51
N ARG A 113 -2.67 -14.89 5.73
CA ARG A 113 -1.70 -15.41 4.75
C ARG A 113 -2.37 -15.98 3.51
N SER A 114 -3.41 -16.79 3.68
CA SER A 114 -4.23 -17.27 2.57
C SER A 114 -4.74 -16.10 1.72
N LEU A 115 -5.13 -14.98 2.35
CA LEU A 115 -5.50 -13.77 1.60
C LEU A 115 -4.35 -13.19 0.77
N PHE A 116 -3.12 -13.13 1.30
CA PHE A 116 -1.96 -12.62 0.55
C PHE A 116 -1.56 -13.50 -0.64
N GLU A 117 -1.86 -14.80 -0.57
CA GLU A 117 -1.47 -15.80 -1.56
C GLU A 117 -2.53 -16.00 -2.64
N LEU A 118 -3.81 -15.94 -2.27
CA LEU A 118 -4.93 -16.07 -3.20
C LEU A 118 -5.32 -14.75 -3.89
N TYR A 119 -5.06 -13.59 -3.28
CA TYR A 119 -5.49 -12.31 -3.83
C TYR A 119 -4.32 -11.37 -4.10
N THR A 120 -4.35 -10.78 -5.28
CA THR A 120 -3.46 -9.69 -5.68
C THR A 120 -4.28 -8.47 -6.06
N THR A 121 -3.65 -7.30 -6.01
CA THR A 121 -4.28 -6.03 -6.31
C THR A 121 -3.53 -5.33 -7.43
N THR A 122 -4.23 -5.02 -8.52
CA THR A 122 -3.71 -4.17 -9.58
C THR A 122 -3.94 -2.72 -9.20
N LYS A 123 -2.84 -1.98 -9.00
CA LYS A 123 -2.87 -0.55 -8.74
C LYS A 123 -3.17 0.24 -10.02
N ARG A 124 -3.46 1.54 -9.85
CA ARG A 124 -3.75 2.48 -10.95
C ARG A 124 -2.58 2.69 -11.91
N ASP A 125 -1.35 2.48 -11.44
CA ASP A 125 -0.11 2.51 -12.24
C ASP A 125 0.14 1.19 -13.00
N GLY A 126 -0.81 0.24 -12.95
CA GLY A 126 -0.69 -1.09 -13.55
C GLY A 126 0.12 -2.08 -12.73
N LYS A 127 0.73 -1.66 -11.60
CA LYS A 127 1.57 -2.54 -10.77
C LYS A 127 0.71 -3.50 -9.96
N VAL A 128 1.01 -4.79 -10.08
CA VAL A 128 0.39 -5.85 -9.27
C VAL A 128 1.12 -5.97 -7.93
N VAL A 129 0.38 -5.94 -6.83
CA VAL A 129 0.89 -6.11 -5.46
C VAL A 129 0.06 -7.13 -4.69
N SER A 130 0.62 -7.78 -3.67
CA SER A 130 -0.17 -8.67 -2.80
C SER A 130 -1.27 -7.89 -2.08
N PHE A 131 -2.46 -8.47 -2.01
CA PHE A 131 -3.63 -7.86 -1.35
C PHE A 131 -3.38 -7.68 0.14
N LYS A 132 -3.54 -6.47 0.69
CA LYS A 132 -3.33 -6.20 2.13
C LYS A 132 -4.57 -5.62 2.78
N SER A 133 -5.21 -6.37 3.68
CA SER A 133 -6.41 -5.89 4.38
C SER A 133 -6.12 -4.68 5.28
N GLU A 134 -4.91 -4.56 5.82
CA GLU A 134 -4.52 -3.42 6.65
C GLU A 134 -4.59 -2.09 5.89
N LYS A 135 -4.42 -2.13 4.56
CA LYS A 135 -4.56 -0.92 3.72
C LYS A 135 -6.02 -0.48 3.61
N ILE A 136 -6.97 -1.42 3.64
CA ILE A 136 -8.41 -1.13 3.65
C ILE A 136 -8.78 -0.49 4.99
N THR A 137 -8.38 -1.10 6.11
CA THR A 137 -8.60 -0.55 7.45
C THR A 137 -8.04 0.87 7.58
N SER A 138 -6.80 1.10 7.12
CA SER A 138 -6.17 2.42 7.17
C SER A 138 -6.90 3.45 6.31
N ALA A 139 -7.45 3.06 5.16
CA ALA A 139 -8.23 3.96 4.31
C ALA A 139 -9.55 4.35 4.98
N ILE A 140 -10.27 3.38 5.55
CA ILE A 140 -11.53 3.60 6.27
C ILE A 140 -11.31 4.50 7.49
N ALA A 141 -10.28 4.20 8.31
CA ALA A 141 -9.93 4.99 9.49
C ALA A 141 -9.59 6.45 9.15
N LYS A 142 -8.95 6.71 8.00
CA LYS A 142 -8.69 8.08 7.54
C LYS A 142 -9.97 8.84 7.24
N VAL A 143 -10.98 8.19 6.66
CA VAL A 143 -12.25 8.85 6.35
C VAL A 143 -13.06 9.07 7.62
N PHE A 144 -13.11 8.10 8.54
CA PHE A 144 -13.71 8.32 9.86
C PHE A 144 -13.06 9.48 10.60
N ARG A 145 -11.73 9.54 10.59
CA ARG A 145 -10.98 10.66 11.17
C ARG A 145 -11.36 11.99 10.51
N ALA A 146 -11.48 12.02 9.18
CA ALA A 146 -11.85 13.23 8.44
C ALA A 146 -13.30 13.67 8.72
N CYS A 147 -14.22 12.73 8.97
CA CYS A 147 -15.61 13.03 9.36
C CYS A 147 -15.72 13.48 10.82
N ASN A 148 -14.84 13.01 11.70
CA ASN A 148 -14.86 13.29 13.13
C ASN A 148 -13.85 14.39 13.53
N ASN A 149 -13.80 15.48 12.75
CA ASN A 149 -12.96 16.67 13.01
C ASN A 149 -11.47 16.38 13.26
N GLY A 150 -10.93 15.34 12.61
CA GLY A 150 -9.52 14.97 12.74
C GLY A 150 -9.20 14.06 13.93
N ILE A 151 -10.20 13.62 14.71
CA ILE A 151 -10.04 12.74 15.88
C ILE A 151 -10.44 11.32 15.52
N LEU A 152 -9.56 10.36 15.80
CA LEU A 152 -9.84 8.93 15.68
C LEU A 152 -9.91 8.33 17.08
N THR A 153 -11.11 7.99 17.54
CA THR A 153 -11.32 7.28 18.82
C THR A 153 -11.10 5.79 18.64
N GLU A 154 -10.83 5.08 19.75
CA GLU A 154 -10.67 3.62 19.75
C GLU A 154 -11.91 2.92 19.17
N GLU A 155 -13.10 3.41 19.51
CA GLU A 155 -14.38 2.90 18.98
C GLU A 155 -14.46 3.02 17.44
N LEU A 156 -14.00 4.14 16.87
CA LEU A 156 -14.00 4.34 15.42
C LEU A 156 -12.93 3.50 14.73
N LEU A 157 -11.81 3.24 15.40
CA LEU A 157 -10.78 2.33 14.91
C LEU A 157 -11.32 0.90 14.87
N GLU A 158 -11.98 0.45 15.93
CA GLU A 158 -12.62 -0.87 16.01
C GLU A 158 -13.70 -1.02 14.92
N LYS A 159 -14.55 -0.01 14.72
CA LYS A 159 -15.52 0.02 13.60
C LYS A 159 -14.83 -0.07 12.24
N SER A 160 -13.66 0.57 12.07
CA SER A 160 -12.87 0.46 10.83
C SER A 160 -12.38 -0.96 10.59
N HIS A 161 -11.98 -1.68 11.64
CA HIS A 161 -11.63 -3.09 11.58
C HIS A 161 -12.83 -3.96 11.16
N GLN A 162 -13.97 -3.79 11.80
CA GLN A 162 -15.19 -4.56 11.50
C GLN A 162 -15.65 -4.39 10.05
N ILE A 163 -15.64 -3.17 9.52
CA ILE A 163 -16.00 -2.91 8.13
C ILE A 163 -14.97 -3.51 7.18
N SER A 164 -13.68 -3.37 7.49
CA SER A 164 -12.60 -4.00 6.72
C SER A 164 -12.75 -5.52 6.66
N ASP A 165 -13.10 -6.17 7.76
CA ASP A 165 -13.31 -7.63 7.81
C ASP A 165 -14.55 -8.07 7.03
N SER A 166 -15.59 -7.24 7.01
CA SER A 166 -16.77 -7.44 6.16
C SER A 166 -16.40 -7.42 4.67
N VAL A 167 -15.63 -6.42 4.22
CA VAL A 167 -15.14 -6.31 2.84
C VAL A 167 -14.29 -7.52 2.45
N VAL A 168 -13.36 -7.92 3.31
CA VAL A 168 -12.50 -9.08 3.08
C VAL A 168 -13.31 -10.38 3.00
N SER A 169 -14.38 -10.48 3.79
CA SER A 169 -15.29 -11.63 3.74
C SER A 169 -16.12 -11.66 2.46
N GLU A 170 -16.59 -10.51 1.98
CA GLU A 170 -17.29 -10.40 0.69
C GLU A 170 -16.37 -10.77 -0.48
N ILE A 171 -15.10 -10.32 -0.47
CA ILE A 171 -14.09 -10.72 -1.46
C ILE A 171 -13.93 -12.25 -1.51
N ARG A 172 -13.89 -12.91 -0.35
CA ARG A 172 -13.77 -14.37 -0.27
C ARG A 172 -14.98 -15.11 -0.82
N ILE A 173 -16.18 -14.56 -0.62
CA ILE A 173 -17.42 -15.13 -1.13
C ILE A 173 -17.51 -14.96 -2.65
N LEU A 174 -17.13 -13.79 -3.16
CA LEU A 174 -17.18 -13.49 -4.59
C LEU A 174 -16.14 -14.29 -5.39
N TRP A 175 -14.94 -14.50 -4.82
CA TRP A 175 -13.82 -15.14 -5.52
C TRP A 175 -13.11 -16.18 -4.66
N PRO A 176 -13.74 -17.33 -4.36
CA PRO A 176 -13.20 -18.33 -3.42
C PRO A 176 -11.85 -18.91 -3.85
N ASN A 177 -11.57 -18.94 -5.15
CA ASN A 177 -10.31 -19.46 -5.72
C ASN A 177 -9.22 -18.39 -5.89
N GLY A 178 -9.43 -17.17 -5.37
CA GLY A 178 -8.51 -16.06 -5.56
C GLY A 178 -8.77 -15.24 -6.83
N LYS A 179 -8.25 -14.01 -6.85
CA LYS A 179 -8.40 -13.07 -7.98
C LYS A 179 -7.32 -11.99 -7.95
N CYS A 180 -6.92 -11.53 -9.13
CA CYS A 180 -6.26 -10.24 -9.29
C CYS A 180 -7.32 -9.14 -9.37
N ILE A 181 -7.48 -8.37 -8.29
CA ILE A 181 -8.57 -7.41 -8.10
C ILE A 181 -8.07 -6.00 -8.45
N HIS A 182 -8.81 -5.25 -9.25
CA HIS A 182 -8.47 -3.85 -9.47
C HIS A 182 -8.72 -3.02 -8.20
N ILE A 183 -7.86 -2.03 -7.95
CA ILE A 183 -7.98 -1.17 -6.77
C ILE A 183 -9.32 -0.41 -6.71
N GLU A 184 -9.98 -0.17 -7.85
CA GLU A 184 -11.32 0.43 -7.88
C GLU A 184 -12.40 -0.54 -7.40
N GLU A 185 -12.34 -1.82 -7.79
CA GLU A 185 -13.29 -2.84 -7.29
C GLU A 185 -13.23 -2.95 -5.75
N ILE A 186 -12.03 -2.85 -5.17
CA ILE A 186 -11.87 -2.83 -3.70
C ILE A 186 -12.51 -1.57 -3.10
N GLN A 187 -12.41 -0.42 -3.76
CA GLN A 187 -13.02 0.83 -3.31
C GLN A 187 -14.55 0.73 -3.35
N ASP A 188 -15.12 0.18 -4.41
CA ASP A 188 -16.57 -0.02 -4.54
C ASP A 188 -17.11 -0.98 -3.47
N LEU A 189 -16.37 -2.03 -3.14
CA LEU A 189 -16.71 -2.93 -2.02
C LEU A 189 -16.66 -2.23 -0.67
N VAL A 190 -15.69 -1.33 -0.45
CA VAL A 190 -15.61 -0.52 0.77
C VAL A 190 -16.80 0.43 0.88
N GLU A 191 -17.17 1.09 -0.21
CA GLU A 191 -18.34 1.97 -0.27
C GLU A 191 -19.63 1.22 0.06
N LYS A 192 -19.82 0.05 -0.56
CA LYS A 192 -20.97 -0.82 -0.31
C LYS A 192 -21.03 -1.30 1.15
N ALA A 193 -19.88 -1.67 1.73
CA ALA A 193 -19.80 -2.08 3.12
C ALA A 193 -20.15 -0.94 4.08
N LEU A 194 -19.64 0.28 3.83
CA LEU A 194 -19.98 1.47 4.62
C LEU A 194 -21.48 1.80 4.56
N MET A 195 -22.09 1.71 3.37
CA MET A 195 -23.54 1.91 3.21
C MET A 195 -24.36 0.85 3.95
N LYS A 196 -23.96 -0.43 3.88
CA LYS A 196 -24.65 -1.53 4.56
C LYS A 196 -24.56 -1.42 6.09
N SER A 197 -23.48 -0.88 6.62
CA SER A 197 -23.29 -0.61 8.04
C SER A 197 -23.95 0.69 8.52
N GLY A 198 -24.69 1.40 7.66
CA GLY A 198 -25.42 2.63 8.01
C GLY A 198 -24.55 3.90 8.07
N TYR A 199 -23.27 3.83 7.69
CA TYR A 199 -22.35 4.97 7.68
C TYR A 199 -22.45 5.77 6.38
N HIS A 200 -23.66 6.24 6.06
CA HIS A 200 -23.94 6.94 4.80
C HIS A 200 -23.10 8.21 4.61
N ASP A 201 -22.91 8.99 5.66
CA ASP A 201 -22.13 10.23 5.59
C ASP A 201 -20.63 9.97 5.39
N VAL A 202 -20.12 8.89 5.99
CA VAL A 202 -18.73 8.43 5.82
C VAL A 202 -18.53 7.88 4.41
N ALA A 203 -19.48 7.11 3.88
CA ALA A 203 -19.47 6.62 2.50
C ALA A 203 -19.45 7.79 1.50
N ARG A 204 -20.30 8.80 1.69
CA ARG A 204 -20.32 10.01 0.86
C ARG A 204 -18.97 10.73 0.90
N ARG A 205 -18.38 10.89 2.09
CA ARG A 205 -17.07 11.51 2.25
C ARG A 205 -15.96 10.70 1.59
N PHE A 206 -16.04 9.36 1.65
CA PHE A 206 -15.11 8.46 0.99
C PHE A 206 -15.15 8.63 -0.54
N ILE A 207 -16.36 8.68 -1.13
CA ILE A 207 -16.56 8.90 -2.57
C ILE A 207 -15.98 10.25 -2.99
N LEU A 208 -16.33 11.33 -2.28
CA LEU A 208 -15.81 12.67 -2.58
C LEU A 208 -14.27 12.72 -2.49
N TYR A 209 -13.68 12.10 -1.46
CA TYR A 209 -12.23 12.01 -1.32
C TYR A 209 -11.58 11.22 -2.47
N ARG A 210 -12.21 10.13 -2.93
CA ARG A 210 -11.75 9.34 -4.09
C ARG A 210 -11.75 10.18 -5.35
N GLU A 211 -12.83 10.92 -5.60
CA GLU A 211 -12.98 11.78 -6.79
C GLU A 211 -12.00 12.95 -6.78
N GLU A 212 -11.83 13.62 -5.64
CA GLU A 212 -10.86 14.69 -5.47
C GLU A 212 -9.44 14.18 -5.75
N ARG A 213 -9.07 13.02 -5.20
CA ARG A 213 -7.76 12.41 -5.48
C ARG A 213 -7.62 11.92 -6.91
N ALA A 214 -8.71 11.53 -7.57
CA ALA A 214 -8.70 11.20 -9.00
C ALA A 214 -8.52 12.45 -9.86
N ARG A 215 -9.13 13.57 -9.48
CA ARG A 215 -8.96 14.88 -10.12
C ARG A 215 -7.52 15.38 -9.96
N SER A 216 -6.99 15.44 -8.74
CA SER A 216 -5.59 15.87 -8.51
C SER A 216 -4.56 14.98 -9.21
N ARG A 217 -4.88 13.70 -9.45
CA ARG A 217 -4.03 12.82 -10.28
C ARG A 217 -4.12 13.16 -11.76
N ARG A 218 -5.33 13.40 -12.29
CA ARG A 218 -5.49 13.86 -13.67
C ARG A 218 -4.78 15.20 -13.89
N GLU A 219 -4.92 16.12 -12.95
CA GLU A 219 -4.21 17.40 -12.95
C GLU A 219 -2.70 17.19 -12.90
N ARG A 220 -2.17 16.32 -12.02
CA ARG A 220 -0.72 16.00 -12.00
C ARG A 220 -0.23 15.36 -13.28
N ILE A 221 -0.95 14.38 -13.83
CA ILE A 221 -0.60 13.76 -15.11
C ILE A 221 -0.63 14.82 -16.22
N GLN A 222 -1.61 15.71 -16.22
CA GLN A 222 -1.67 16.83 -17.15
C GLN A 222 -0.51 17.81 -16.94
N THR A 223 -0.10 18.06 -15.69
CA THR A 223 1.03 18.95 -15.36
C THR A 223 2.38 18.30 -15.72
N GLU A 224 2.52 16.98 -15.56
CA GLU A 224 3.72 16.20 -15.94
C GLU A 224 3.82 16.03 -17.47
N LEU A 225 2.70 15.80 -18.15
CA LEU A 225 2.62 15.83 -19.62
C LEU A 225 2.92 17.24 -20.16
N ASN A 226 2.46 18.29 -19.46
CA ASN A 226 2.80 19.67 -19.80
C ASN A 226 4.26 20.03 -19.45
N SER A 227 4.90 19.36 -18.47
CA SER A 227 6.31 19.61 -18.18
C SER A 227 7.25 18.98 -19.20
N ASP A 228 6.92 17.81 -19.75
CA ASP A 228 7.73 17.15 -20.78
C ASP A 228 7.51 17.75 -22.19
N SER A 229 6.38 18.43 -22.44
CA SER A 229 6.06 19.04 -23.74
C SER A 229 6.98 20.21 -24.14
N TYR A 230 7.70 20.81 -23.17
CA TYR A 230 8.50 22.03 -23.39
C TYR A 230 10.01 21.90 -23.15
N VAL A 231 10.50 20.75 -22.68
CA VAL A 231 11.94 20.59 -22.37
C VAL A 231 12.79 20.65 -23.64
N TRP A 232 12.31 20.10 -24.76
CA TRP A 232 13.03 20.17 -26.04
C TRP A 232 13.02 21.59 -26.62
N ALA A 233 11.94 22.36 -26.40
CA ALA A 233 11.80 23.72 -26.91
C ALA A 233 12.76 24.72 -26.24
N LYS A 234 13.23 24.42 -25.02
CA LYS A 234 14.30 25.17 -24.33
C LYS A 234 15.67 25.06 -24.99
N ASN A 235 15.87 24.07 -25.89
CA ASN A 235 17.12 23.83 -26.61
C ASN A 235 17.04 24.19 -28.10
N ILE A 236 15.99 24.90 -28.53
CA ILE A 236 15.87 25.38 -29.92
C ILE A 236 16.76 26.60 -30.10
N PHE A 237 17.51 26.62 -31.20
CA PHE A 237 18.17 27.81 -31.70
C PHE A 237 17.42 28.28 -32.94
N TYR A 238 17.24 29.59 -33.07
CA TYR A 238 16.60 30.22 -34.22
C TYR A 238 17.62 31.05 -35.01
N GLU A 239 17.43 31.13 -36.31
CA GLU A 239 18.28 31.91 -37.22
C GLU A 239 17.77 33.35 -37.31
N THR A 240 18.65 34.29 -36.99
CA THR A 240 18.39 35.73 -37.14
C THR A 240 18.56 36.16 -38.60
N LYS A 241 18.04 37.34 -38.97
CA LYS A 241 18.20 37.89 -40.33
C LYS A 241 19.66 38.13 -40.74
N GLU A 242 20.56 38.19 -39.76
CA GLU A 242 22.01 38.38 -39.92
C GLU A 242 22.76 37.04 -40.12
N GLY A 243 22.05 35.90 -40.06
CA GLY A 243 22.61 34.54 -40.20
C GLY A 243 23.16 33.95 -38.90
N ASP A 244 23.05 34.66 -37.78
CA ASP A 244 23.47 34.17 -36.47
C ASP A 244 22.39 33.30 -35.81
N GLU A 245 22.81 32.24 -35.13
CA GLU A 245 21.95 31.38 -34.32
C GLU A 245 21.84 31.89 -32.87
N ARG A 246 20.62 32.07 -32.37
CA ARG A 246 20.36 32.47 -30.98
C ARG A 246 19.47 31.47 -30.25
N PRO A 247 19.69 31.23 -28.95
CA PRO A 247 18.81 30.36 -28.18
C PRO A 247 17.41 30.98 -28.07
N LEU A 248 16.40 30.15 -28.26
CA LEU A 248 15.00 30.56 -28.16
C LEU A 248 14.63 30.83 -26.70
N ASN A 249 14.24 32.07 -26.39
CA ASN A 249 13.76 32.42 -25.06
C ASN A 249 12.25 32.19 -24.96
N LEU A 250 11.86 31.05 -24.40
CA LEU A 250 10.45 30.71 -24.20
C LEU A 250 9.73 31.64 -23.22
N GLU A 251 10.43 32.23 -22.25
CA GLU A 251 9.82 33.17 -21.30
C GLU A 251 9.42 34.47 -22.00
N GLU A 252 10.24 34.92 -22.95
CA GLU A 252 9.96 36.12 -23.76
C GLU A 252 8.76 35.91 -24.69
N ILE A 253 8.69 34.76 -25.36
CA ILE A 253 7.57 34.41 -26.25
C ILE A 253 6.28 34.25 -25.44
N ARG A 254 6.34 33.58 -24.29
CA ARG A 254 5.21 33.45 -23.36
C ARG A 254 4.70 34.82 -22.93
N PHE A 255 5.60 35.71 -22.53
CA PHE A 255 5.25 37.08 -22.10
C PHE A 255 4.59 37.88 -23.24
N GLN A 256 5.07 37.75 -24.48
CA GLN A 256 4.46 38.40 -25.64
C GLN A 256 3.04 37.88 -25.91
N ILE A 257 2.84 36.55 -25.89
CA ILE A 257 1.51 35.94 -26.10
C ILE A 257 0.55 36.34 -24.97
N GLU A 258 0.99 36.30 -23.71
CA GLU A 258 0.20 36.74 -22.56
C GLU A 258 -0.22 38.22 -22.67
N THR A 259 0.70 39.09 -23.09
CA THR A 259 0.41 40.52 -23.30
C THR A 259 -0.62 40.73 -24.41
N CYS A 260 -0.52 39.97 -25.51
CA CYS A 260 -1.49 40.03 -26.61
C CYS A 260 -2.86 39.48 -26.24
N CYS A 261 -2.94 38.51 -25.32
CA CYS A 261 -4.20 37.95 -24.83
C CYS A 261 -4.83 38.77 -23.70
N GLN A 262 -4.16 39.81 -23.20
CA GLN A 262 -4.63 40.60 -22.08
C GLN A 262 -5.92 41.37 -22.45
N GLY A 263 -6.99 41.15 -21.69
CA GLY A 263 -8.29 41.81 -21.91
C GLY A 263 -9.25 41.04 -22.83
N LEU A 264 -8.90 39.82 -23.26
CA LEU A 264 -9.79 38.93 -24.00
C LEU A 264 -10.39 37.88 -23.03
N GLU A 265 -11.72 37.75 -22.99
CA GLU A 265 -12.42 36.91 -22.00
C GLU A 265 -12.38 35.40 -22.31
N ASN A 266 -12.22 35.03 -23.59
CA ASN A 266 -12.32 33.63 -24.05
C ASN A 266 -11.02 33.08 -24.65
N VAL A 267 -9.87 33.74 -24.44
CA VAL A 267 -8.58 33.29 -24.99
C VAL A 267 -7.68 32.78 -23.88
N SER A 268 -7.19 31.55 -24.02
CA SER A 268 -6.18 30.99 -23.13
C SER A 268 -4.79 31.15 -23.74
N SER A 269 -4.00 32.07 -23.19
CA SER A 269 -2.60 32.32 -23.60
C SER A 269 -1.75 31.05 -23.54
N GLU A 270 -1.97 30.19 -22.54
CA GLU A 270 -1.24 28.91 -22.41
C GLU A 270 -1.54 27.96 -23.58
N LYS A 271 -2.80 27.85 -24.02
CA LYS A 271 -3.17 26.99 -25.15
C LYS A 271 -2.60 27.49 -26.48
N VAL A 272 -2.56 28.80 -26.67
CA VAL A 272 -1.95 29.42 -27.86
C VAL A 272 -0.44 29.14 -27.88
N LEU A 273 0.22 29.23 -26.73
CA LEU A 273 1.64 28.90 -26.59
C LEU A 273 1.92 27.40 -26.84
N GLU A 274 1.10 26.50 -26.30
CA GLU A 274 1.18 25.05 -26.53
C GLU A 274 1.14 24.71 -28.03
N GLU A 275 0.20 25.30 -28.76
CA GLU A 275 0.02 25.05 -30.19
C GLU A 275 1.10 25.71 -31.05
N SER A 276 1.59 26.88 -30.63
CA SER A 276 2.69 27.57 -31.31
C SER A 276 3.98 26.75 -31.28
N ILE A 277 4.32 26.19 -30.11
CA ILE A 277 5.57 25.45 -29.90
C ILE A 277 5.63 24.15 -30.70
N LYS A 278 4.48 23.51 -30.98
CA LYS A 278 4.43 22.32 -31.85
C LYS A 278 4.97 22.56 -33.26
N ASN A 279 4.91 23.81 -33.73
CA ASN A 279 5.37 24.19 -35.07
C ASN A 279 6.82 24.68 -35.09
N TYR A 280 7.49 24.75 -33.93
CA TYR A 280 8.89 25.16 -33.87
C TYR A 280 9.82 24.00 -34.24
N PHE A 281 11.01 24.31 -34.75
CA PHE A 281 12.06 23.36 -35.04
C PHE A 281 13.43 24.06 -34.96
N HIS A 282 14.51 23.29 -34.86
CA HIS A 282 15.87 23.84 -34.79
C HIS A 282 16.27 24.52 -36.11
N GLY A 283 16.82 25.73 -36.04
CA GLY A 283 17.12 26.56 -37.23
C GLY A 283 15.88 27.23 -37.83
N ILE A 284 14.79 27.34 -37.08
CA ILE A 284 13.63 28.14 -37.51
C ILE A 284 14.03 29.62 -37.61
N THR A 285 13.58 30.32 -38.64
CA THR A 285 13.83 31.77 -38.79
C THR A 285 12.85 32.57 -37.94
N GLU A 286 13.26 33.75 -37.46
CA GLU A 286 12.39 34.66 -36.68
C GLU A 286 11.02 34.92 -37.33
N GLU A 287 10.99 35.09 -38.65
CA GLU A 287 9.74 35.31 -39.41
C GLU A 287 8.78 34.10 -39.37
N LYS A 288 9.33 32.88 -39.29
CA LYS A 288 8.55 31.64 -39.20
C LYS A 288 8.07 31.38 -37.78
N ILE A 289 8.79 31.84 -36.76
CA ILE A 289 8.31 31.85 -35.36
C ILE A 289 7.06 32.73 -35.26
N ALA A 290 7.14 33.96 -35.75
CA ALA A 290 6.01 34.89 -35.75
C ALA A 290 4.81 34.33 -36.54
N LEU A 291 5.06 33.75 -37.72
CA LEU A 291 4.02 33.11 -38.52
C LEU A 291 3.36 31.92 -37.79
N SER A 292 4.15 31.10 -37.09
CA SER A 292 3.65 29.96 -36.32
C SER A 292 2.72 30.40 -35.19
N ASN A 293 3.08 31.49 -34.49
CA ASN A 293 2.24 32.08 -33.43
C ASN A 293 0.91 32.60 -33.97
N ILE A 294 0.95 33.25 -35.14
CA ILE A 294 -0.26 33.76 -35.81
C ILE A 294 -1.15 32.61 -36.27
N MET A 295 -0.57 31.54 -36.85
CA MET A 295 -1.33 30.36 -37.29
C MET A 295 -1.97 29.63 -36.12
N ALA A 296 -1.24 29.47 -35.00
CA ALA A 296 -1.77 28.91 -33.76
C ALA A 296 -2.94 29.74 -33.21
N ALA A 297 -2.77 31.06 -33.09
CA ALA A 297 -3.85 31.95 -32.66
C ALA A 297 -5.08 31.87 -33.57
N ARG A 298 -4.87 31.84 -34.90
CA ARG A 298 -5.95 31.76 -35.89
C ARG A 298 -6.73 30.44 -35.82
N SER A 299 -6.06 29.32 -35.52
CA SER A 299 -6.73 28.03 -35.33
C SER A 299 -7.75 28.07 -34.18
N PHE A 300 -7.56 28.93 -33.18
CA PHE A 300 -8.50 29.10 -32.08
C PHE A 300 -9.64 30.08 -32.40
N ILE A 301 -9.42 31.03 -33.32
CA ILE A 301 -10.48 31.93 -33.85
C ILE A 301 -11.56 31.14 -34.61
N GLU A 302 -11.18 30.05 -35.30
CA GLU A 302 -12.14 29.20 -36.03
C GLU A 302 -13.03 28.34 -35.11
N ILE A 303 -12.62 28.15 -33.86
CA ILE A 303 -13.31 27.34 -32.86
C ILE A 303 -14.16 28.22 -31.93
N GLU A 304 -13.67 29.42 -31.59
CA GLU A 304 -14.34 30.41 -30.73
C GLU A 304 -14.02 31.84 -31.24
N PRO A 305 -14.91 32.50 -32.02
CA PRO A 305 -14.68 33.84 -32.56
C PRO A 305 -14.86 34.95 -31.51
#